data_AF-A0A1A0L1X1-F1
#
_entry.id   AF-A0A1A0L1X1-F1
#
_cell.length_a   1.000
_cell.length_b   1.000
_cell.length_c   1.000
_cell.angle_alpha   90.00
_cell.angle_beta   90.00
_cell.angle_gamma   90.00
#
_symmetry.space_group_name_H-M   'P 1'
#
loop_
_entity.id
_entity.type
_entity.pdbx_description
1 polymer ?
#
loop_
_entity_poly.entity_id
_entity_poly.type
_entity_poly.pdbx_seq_one_letter_code
_entity_poly.pdbx_strand_id
1 'polypeptide(L)'
;MDDLIDDQYDVFRSILDKYAPVEAVTKLSLLGPEDVIKRILKRYEADTVRIHELQEPRAVVIDNYETRFAGLHPDDKLWPALTEILRGQGWSQNLAIGSLGTSSTRIVSLLSRPRERSFSTRGLVVGYMQSCKTINFTAVIAKAADRGYKLFIVLAGIHSGLRRKIQARLIQQLIEPNPSMGSQITDLDVDFRSTANPASFFGKSNKTHVLCFVKKNAPVLRKIFARLGDAQDYLADCHALIIDDEVDQATVTASRDNLHKLDRRRPLAGGL
;
A
#
# COMPACT_ATOMS: atom_id res chain seq x y z
N MET A 1 -14.12 29.78 -18.77
CA MET A 1 -15.07 29.12 -17.84
C MET A 1 -14.34 28.55 -16.63
N ASP A 2 -13.11 28.04 -16.79
CA ASP A 2 -12.27 27.63 -15.65
C ASP A 2 -11.76 28.82 -14.81
N ASP A 3 -11.43 29.97 -15.42
CA ASP A 3 -10.97 31.17 -14.69
C ASP A 3 -12.00 31.67 -13.65
N LEU A 4 -13.30 31.58 -13.95
CA LEU A 4 -14.37 31.99 -13.03
C LEU A 4 -14.43 31.09 -11.79
N ILE A 5 -14.00 29.83 -11.90
CA ILE A 5 -14.00 28.86 -10.80
C ILE A 5 -12.73 28.96 -9.98
N ASP A 6 -11.62 29.38 -10.57
CA ASP A 6 -10.41 29.76 -9.83
C ASP A 6 -10.71 30.93 -8.89
N ASP A 7 -11.31 32.02 -9.40
CA ASP A 7 -11.67 33.19 -8.58
C ASP A 7 -12.63 32.83 -7.44
N GLN A 8 -13.66 32.02 -7.72
CA GLN A 8 -14.62 31.59 -6.72
C GLN A 8 -14.02 30.61 -5.70
N TYR A 9 -13.00 29.84 -6.10
CA TYR A 9 -12.27 28.96 -5.20
C TYR A 9 -11.39 29.75 -4.23
N ASP A 10 -10.75 30.82 -4.68
CA ASP A 10 -9.95 31.70 -3.81
C ASP A 10 -10.82 32.45 -2.78
N VAL A 11 -12.03 32.84 -3.18
CA VAL A 11 -13.04 33.34 -2.24
C VAL A 11 -13.40 32.27 -1.20
N PHE A 12 -13.60 31.02 -1.62
CA PHE A 12 -13.88 29.93 -0.70
C PHE A 12 -12.73 29.65 0.28
N ARG A 13 -11.47 29.71 -0.18
CA ARG A 13 -10.28 29.61 0.68
C ARG A 13 -10.25 30.72 1.74
N SER A 14 -10.57 31.94 1.35
CA SER A 14 -10.65 33.08 2.28
C SER A 14 -11.75 32.92 3.34
N ILE A 15 -12.82 32.16 3.05
CA ILE A 15 -13.87 31.81 4.02
C ILE A 15 -13.37 30.72 4.97
N LEU A 16 -12.64 29.72 4.46
CA LEU A 16 -12.06 28.63 5.26
C LEU A 16 -11.05 29.13 6.30
N ASP A 17 -10.36 30.25 6.06
CA ASP A 17 -9.47 30.87 7.05
C ASP A 17 -10.20 31.36 8.31
N LYS A 18 -11.51 31.58 8.22
CA LYS A 18 -12.33 32.17 9.29
C LYS A 18 -13.37 31.23 9.88
N TYR A 19 -13.71 30.14 9.18
CA TYR A 19 -14.82 29.26 9.54
C TYR A 19 -14.46 27.79 9.34
N ALA A 20 -15.04 26.91 10.17
CA ALA A 20 -14.87 25.47 10.00
C ALA A 20 -15.44 25.02 8.63
N PRO A 21 -14.92 23.93 8.01
CA PRO A 21 -15.32 23.53 6.65
C PRO A 21 -16.83 23.38 6.44
N VAL A 22 -17.55 22.83 7.44
CA VAL A 22 -19.01 22.67 7.38
C VAL A 22 -19.74 24.03 7.35
N GLU A 23 -19.22 25.02 8.09
CA GLU A 23 -19.78 26.38 8.13
C GLU A 23 -19.41 27.18 6.87
N ALA A 24 -18.20 26.98 6.34
CA ALA A 24 -17.74 27.57 5.10
C ALA A 24 -18.60 27.12 3.91
N VAL A 25 -18.95 25.83 3.86
CA VAL A 25 -19.87 25.27 2.86
C VAL A 25 -21.27 25.85 2.99
N THR A 26 -21.80 25.93 4.20
CA THR A 26 -23.12 26.53 4.45
C THR A 26 -23.16 28.00 3.99
N LYS A 27 -22.09 28.76 4.25
CA LYS A 27 -21.96 30.16 3.80
C LYS A 27 -21.79 30.26 2.28
N LEU A 28 -21.07 29.34 1.66
CA LEU A 28 -20.91 29.30 0.20
C LEU A 28 -22.23 28.94 -0.50
N SER A 29 -23.03 28.05 0.10
CA SER A 29 -24.37 27.68 -0.38
C SER A 29 -25.36 28.86 -0.42
N LEU A 30 -25.10 29.93 0.33
CA LEU A 30 -25.90 31.16 0.32
C LEU A 30 -25.48 32.15 -0.78
N LEU A 31 -24.35 31.92 -1.45
CA LEU A 31 -23.68 32.90 -2.32
C LEU A 31 -23.66 32.52 -3.81
N GLY A 32 -24.03 31.30 -4.18
CA GLY A 32 -23.92 30.87 -5.58
C GLY A 32 -24.78 29.66 -5.95
N PRO A 33 -24.84 29.35 -7.25
CA PRO A 33 -25.60 28.21 -7.76
C PRO A 33 -24.96 26.86 -7.38
N GLU A 34 -25.80 25.85 -7.17
CA GLU A 34 -25.45 24.58 -6.54
C GLU A 34 -24.42 23.75 -7.32
N ASP A 35 -24.41 23.87 -8.64
CA ASP A 35 -23.49 23.20 -9.56
C ASP A 35 -22.04 23.72 -9.42
N VAL A 36 -21.90 25.04 -9.25
CA VAL A 36 -20.61 25.70 -9.00
C VAL A 36 -20.07 25.30 -7.63
N ILE A 37 -20.92 25.28 -6.60
CA ILE A 37 -20.54 24.86 -5.25
C ILE A 37 -20.05 23.41 -5.24
N LYS A 38 -20.74 22.50 -5.95
CA LYS A 38 -20.30 21.10 -6.08
C LYS A 38 -18.91 20.98 -6.73
N ARG A 39 -18.60 21.82 -7.71
CA ARG A 39 -17.27 21.85 -8.34
C ARG A 39 -16.19 22.40 -7.40
N ILE A 40 -16.50 23.45 -6.64
CA ILE A 40 -15.61 24.03 -5.62
C ILE A 40 -15.32 23.02 -4.50
N LEU A 41 -16.34 22.32 -4.00
CA LEU A 41 -16.22 21.28 -2.99
C LEU A 41 -15.35 20.12 -3.48
N LYS A 42 -15.59 19.64 -4.70
CA LYS A 42 -14.78 18.58 -5.31
C LYS A 42 -13.32 18.98 -5.45
N ARG A 43 -13.04 20.24 -5.77
CA ARG A 43 -11.68 20.78 -5.82
C ARG A 43 -11.06 20.91 -4.42
N TYR A 44 -11.81 21.40 -3.46
CA TYR A 44 -11.38 21.49 -2.06
C TYR A 44 -11.04 20.12 -1.47
N GLU A 45 -11.85 19.10 -1.74
CA GLU A 45 -11.56 17.72 -1.34
C GLU A 45 -10.25 17.23 -1.98
N ALA A 46 -10.06 17.47 -3.28
CA ALA A 46 -8.84 17.09 -3.98
C ALA A 46 -7.59 17.83 -3.43
N ASP A 47 -7.70 19.12 -3.14
CA ASP A 47 -6.63 19.94 -2.59
C ASP A 47 -6.35 19.59 -1.13
N THR A 48 -7.38 19.31 -0.33
CA THR A 48 -7.23 18.86 1.07
C THR A 48 -6.55 17.52 1.13
N VAL A 49 -6.92 16.58 0.26
CA VAL A 49 -6.22 15.29 0.12
C VAL A 49 -4.75 15.54 -0.26
N ARG A 50 -4.48 16.41 -1.23
CA ARG A 50 -3.10 16.75 -1.63
C ARG A 50 -2.30 17.39 -0.49
N ILE A 51 -2.88 18.32 0.27
CA ILE A 51 -2.22 19.00 1.40
C ILE A 51 -1.98 18.03 2.56
N HIS A 52 -2.93 17.13 2.80
CA HIS A 52 -2.81 16.09 3.81
C HIS A 52 -1.77 15.02 3.41
N GLU A 53 -1.63 14.74 2.11
CA GLU A 53 -0.54 13.93 1.55
C GLU A 53 0.82 14.65 1.60
N LEU A 54 0.85 15.98 1.59
CA LEU A 54 2.07 16.79 1.78
C LEU A 54 2.55 16.80 3.24
N GLN A 55 1.68 16.56 4.22
CA GLN A 55 2.14 16.33 5.59
C GLN A 55 2.84 14.98 5.65
N GLU A 56 4.18 15.00 5.65
CA GLU A 56 4.99 13.81 5.76
C GLU A 56 4.51 12.93 6.92
N PRO A 57 4.24 11.64 6.69
CA PRO A 57 3.85 10.74 7.76
C PRO A 57 4.98 10.71 8.80
N ARG A 58 4.68 11.14 10.02
CA ARG A 58 5.64 11.10 11.13
C ARG A 58 5.97 9.63 11.43
N ALA A 59 7.18 9.20 11.09
CA ALA A 59 7.69 7.93 11.62
C ALA A 59 8.00 8.14 13.10
N VAL A 60 7.23 7.46 13.95
CA VAL A 60 7.57 7.33 15.37
C VAL A 60 8.50 6.13 15.47
N VAL A 61 9.77 6.39 15.71
CA VAL A 61 10.77 5.36 15.98
C VAL A 61 10.87 5.23 17.49
N ILE A 62 10.50 4.05 17.99
CA ILE A 62 10.74 3.70 19.40
C ILE A 62 12.21 3.24 19.45
N ASP A 63 13.02 3.89 20.29
CA ASP A 63 14.47 3.71 20.48
C ASP A 63 15.41 4.55 19.59
N ASN A 64 16.68 4.64 20.02
CA ASN A 64 17.80 5.34 19.38
C ASN A 64 18.29 4.59 18.12
N TYR A 65 17.38 4.28 17.20
CA TYR A 65 17.67 3.49 16.00
C TYR A 65 18.48 4.32 15.00
N GLU A 66 19.76 4.02 14.86
CA GLU A 66 20.59 4.57 13.79
C GLU A 66 20.27 3.87 12.46
N THR A 67 19.55 4.56 11.58
CA THR A 67 19.40 4.12 10.19
C THR A 67 20.77 4.06 9.49
N ARG A 68 21.15 2.89 8.98
CA ARG A 68 22.35 2.68 8.14
C ARG A 68 21.99 2.31 6.69
N PHE A 69 20.80 2.67 6.24
CA PHE A 69 20.39 2.50 4.84
C PHE A 69 21.05 3.56 3.96
N ALA A 70 22.00 3.16 3.12
CA ALA A 70 22.83 4.07 2.32
C ALA A 70 22.16 4.59 1.02
N GLY A 71 20.86 4.37 0.82
CA GLY A 71 20.16 4.70 -0.43
C GLY A 71 20.20 3.55 -1.44
N LEU A 72 19.86 3.82 -2.71
CA LEU A 72 19.85 2.86 -3.82
C LEU A 72 21.26 2.41 -4.20
N HIS A 73 21.44 1.13 -4.55
CA HIS A 73 22.71 0.58 -5.03
C HIS A 73 22.66 0.40 -6.57
N PRO A 74 23.78 0.55 -7.31
CA PRO A 74 23.80 0.30 -8.75
C PRO A 74 23.36 -1.11 -9.17
N ASP A 75 23.48 -2.09 -8.26
CA ASP A 75 23.10 -3.49 -8.49
C ASP A 75 21.62 -3.78 -8.14
N ASP A 76 20.86 -2.80 -7.64
CA ASP A 76 19.44 -2.96 -7.35
C ASP A 76 18.70 -3.29 -8.67
N LYS A 77 17.85 -4.32 -8.69
CA LYS A 77 17.16 -4.78 -9.91
C LYS A 77 15.64 -4.67 -9.79
N LEU A 78 15.10 -4.95 -8.62
CA LEU A 78 13.66 -5.01 -8.41
C LEU A 78 13.06 -3.60 -8.30
N TRP A 79 13.69 -2.69 -7.55
CA TRP A 79 13.20 -1.31 -7.46
C TRP A 79 13.23 -0.58 -8.81
N PRO A 80 14.33 -0.59 -9.59
CA PRO A 80 14.34 0.04 -10.91
C PRO A 80 13.29 -0.55 -11.86
N ALA A 81 13.15 -1.88 -11.91
CA ALA A 81 12.12 -2.52 -12.73
C ALA A 81 10.70 -2.08 -12.34
N LEU A 82 10.41 -1.98 -11.04
CA LEU A 82 9.13 -1.47 -10.56
C LEU A 82 8.88 -0.02 -11.01
N THR A 83 9.90 0.84 -10.94
CA THR A 83 9.75 2.25 -11.38
C THR A 83 9.49 2.36 -12.87
N GLU A 84 10.06 1.47 -13.70
CA GLU A 84 9.80 1.44 -15.14
C GLU A 84 8.34 1.07 -15.45
N ILE A 85 7.82 0.05 -14.77
CA ILE A 85 6.42 -0.36 -14.90
C ILE A 85 5.48 0.78 -14.52
N LEU A 86 5.76 1.45 -13.40
CA LEU A 86 4.95 2.59 -12.95
C LEU A 86 4.99 3.75 -13.94
N ARG A 87 6.16 4.04 -14.54
CA ARG A 87 6.28 5.04 -15.60
C ARG A 87 5.43 4.67 -16.81
N GLY A 88 5.48 3.40 -17.24
CA GLY A 88 4.63 2.89 -18.33
C GLY A 88 3.13 2.96 -18.03
N GLN A 89 2.74 2.97 -16.75
CA GLN A 89 1.36 3.18 -16.29
C GLN A 89 0.96 4.66 -16.17
N GLY A 90 1.81 5.60 -16.59
CA GLY A 90 1.54 7.04 -16.56
C GLY A 90 1.78 7.71 -15.22
N TRP A 91 2.50 7.07 -14.29
CA TRP A 91 2.84 7.70 -13.01
C TRP A 91 3.85 8.83 -13.21
N SER A 92 3.61 9.98 -12.59
CA SER A 92 4.52 11.11 -12.66
C SER A 92 5.84 10.79 -11.93
N GLN A 93 6.96 10.98 -12.63
CA GLN A 93 8.27 10.58 -12.12
C GLN A 93 8.68 11.34 -10.86
N ASN A 94 8.53 12.67 -10.87
CA ASN A 94 9.01 13.52 -9.78
C ASN A 94 8.06 13.56 -8.58
N LEU A 95 6.74 13.45 -8.81
CA LEU A 95 5.75 13.56 -7.75
C LEU A 95 5.36 12.18 -7.20
N ALA A 96 4.79 11.31 -8.04
CA ALA A 96 4.25 10.03 -7.57
C ALA A 96 5.34 8.99 -7.30
N ILE A 97 6.24 8.75 -8.25
CA ILE A 97 7.33 7.77 -8.09
C ILE A 97 8.36 8.26 -7.06
N GLY A 98 8.70 9.55 -7.09
CA GLY A 98 9.56 10.19 -6.10
C GLY A 98 9.02 10.05 -4.67
N SER A 99 7.76 10.43 -4.44
CA SER A 99 7.11 10.30 -3.13
C SER A 99 7.03 8.85 -2.64
N LEU A 100 6.62 7.93 -3.53
CA LEU A 100 6.62 6.49 -3.24
C LEU A 100 8.03 6.00 -2.88
N GLY A 101 9.03 6.46 -3.62
CA GLY A 101 10.44 6.18 -3.38
C GLY A 101 10.88 6.63 -2.00
N THR A 102 10.64 7.87 -1.63
CA THR A 102 10.99 8.43 -0.31
C THR A 102 10.29 7.67 0.82
N SER A 103 8.98 7.45 0.70
CA SER A 103 8.18 6.73 1.72
C SER A 103 8.65 5.29 1.93
N SER A 104 8.82 4.53 0.84
CA SER A 104 9.31 3.15 0.93
C SER A 104 10.76 3.06 1.39
N THR A 105 11.63 4.01 1.02
CA THR A 105 13.00 4.10 1.54
C THR A 105 13.00 4.31 3.05
N ARG A 106 12.12 5.17 3.57
CA ARG A 106 11.98 5.40 5.01
C ARG A 106 11.58 4.11 5.73
N ILE A 107 10.64 3.33 5.20
CA ILE A 107 10.26 2.05 5.80
C ILE A 107 11.44 1.07 5.80
N VAL A 108 12.11 0.90 4.66
CA VAL A 108 13.26 -0.02 4.54
C VAL A 108 14.42 0.42 5.42
N SER A 109 14.60 1.72 5.63
CA SER A 109 15.64 2.22 6.54
C SER A 109 15.43 1.85 8.01
N LEU A 110 14.19 1.54 8.39
CA LEU A 110 13.82 1.06 9.72
C LEU A 110 13.87 -0.47 9.84
N LEU A 111 14.07 -1.18 8.72
CA LEU A 111 14.26 -2.62 8.74
C LEU A 111 15.70 -2.96 9.19
N SER A 112 15.83 -4.03 9.96
CA SER A 112 17.13 -4.56 10.38
C SER A 112 17.88 -5.18 9.21
N ARG A 113 19.21 -5.25 9.29
CA ARG A 113 20.00 -5.75 8.16
C ARG A 113 20.06 -7.27 8.16
N PRO A 114 20.03 -7.90 6.97
CA PRO A 114 20.34 -9.32 6.77
C PRO A 114 21.73 -9.81 7.24
N ARG A 115 22.51 -9.00 7.95
CA ARG A 115 23.84 -9.36 8.49
C ARG A 115 23.89 -9.30 10.02
N GLU A 116 22.77 -8.96 10.66
CA GLU A 116 22.66 -8.89 12.11
C GLU A 116 22.28 -10.26 12.68
N ARG A 117 22.93 -10.66 13.78
CA ARG A 117 22.84 -12.05 14.32
C ARG A 117 21.45 -12.43 14.83
N SER A 118 20.61 -11.46 15.16
CA SER A 118 19.23 -11.67 15.60
C SER A 118 18.46 -10.37 15.49
N PHE A 119 17.30 -10.37 14.83
CA PHE A 119 16.39 -9.24 14.85
C PHE A 119 14.93 -9.67 14.78
N SER A 120 14.05 -8.91 15.43
CA SER A 120 12.60 -9.07 15.38
C SER A 120 11.95 -7.69 15.33
N THR A 121 12.23 -6.96 14.25
CA THR A 121 11.70 -5.61 14.05
C THR A 121 10.22 -5.68 13.70
N ARG A 122 9.41 -4.91 14.43
CA ARG A 122 7.98 -4.75 14.17
C ARG A 122 7.71 -3.27 13.98
N GLY A 123 6.97 -2.94 12.92
CA GLY A 123 6.59 -1.57 12.59
C GLY A 123 5.16 -1.52 12.08
N LEU A 124 4.47 -0.42 12.39
CA LEU A 124 3.15 -0.12 11.86
C LEU A 124 3.28 1.00 10.83
N VAL A 125 2.86 0.72 9.60
CA VAL A 125 2.81 1.72 8.54
C VAL A 125 1.36 2.18 8.38
N VAL A 126 1.10 3.43 8.74
CA VAL A 126 -0.21 4.05 8.56
C VAL A 126 -0.17 4.95 7.33
N GLY A 127 -1.05 4.69 6.37
CA GLY A 127 -1.26 5.50 5.18
C GLY A 127 -2.75 5.74 4.94
N TYR A 128 -3.09 6.80 4.22
CA TYR A 128 -4.49 7.16 3.92
C TYR A 128 -5.14 6.14 2.96
N MET A 129 -6.47 6.04 3.00
CA MET A 129 -7.24 4.98 2.31
C MET A 129 -7.06 4.96 0.79
N GLN A 130 -6.63 6.07 0.18
CA GLN A 130 -6.37 6.20 -1.25
C GLN A 130 -4.87 6.16 -1.62
N SER A 131 -3.97 6.02 -0.64
CA SER A 131 -2.52 6.22 -0.79
C SER A 131 -1.78 5.05 -1.47
N CYS A 132 -2.46 4.26 -2.31
CA CYS A 132 -1.88 3.11 -3.00
C CYS A 132 -1.11 2.15 -2.06
N LYS A 133 -1.66 1.78 -0.90
CA LYS A 133 -0.97 0.94 0.11
C LYS A 133 -0.32 -0.32 -0.47
N THR A 134 -1.00 -0.95 -1.43
CA THR A 134 -0.44 -2.08 -2.20
C THR A 134 0.84 -1.74 -2.93
N ILE A 135 0.92 -0.59 -3.63
CA ILE A 135 2.16 -0.21 -4.32
C ILE A 135 3.26 0.13 -3.33
N ASN A 136 2.90 0.69 -2.17
CA ASN A 136 3.88 1.03 -1.15
C ASN A 136 4.56 -0.21 -0.58
N PHE A 137 3.80 -1.23 -0.18
CA PHE A 137 4.44 -2.46 0.28
C PHE A 137 5.13 -3.23 -0.85
N THR A 138 4.65 -3.16 -2.10
CA THR A 138 5.41 -3.69 -3.26
C THR A 138 6.77 -3.01 -3.39
N ALA A 139 6.83 -1.68 -3.23
CA ALA A 139 8.08 -0.92 -3.25
C ALA A 139 9.01 -1.29 -2.10
N VAL A 140 8.46 -1.52 -0.90
CA VAL A 140 9.22 -2.02 0.25
C VAL A 140 9.78 -3.42 -0.02
N ILE A 141 8.99 -4.34 -0.57
CA ILE A 141 9.45 -5.68 -0.94
C ILE A 141 10.59 -5.59 -1.95
N ALA A 142 10.42 -4.82 -3.03
CA ALA A 142 11.43 -4.66 -4.07
C ALA A 142 12.77 -4.20 -3.49
N LYS A 143 12.74 -3.13 -2.70
CA LYS A 143 13.93 -2.58 -2.06
C LYS A 143 14.54 -3.51 -1.02
N ALA A 144 13.73 -4.18 -0.20
CA ALA A 144 14.22 -5.13 0.80
C ALA A 144 14.88 -6.35 0.13
N ALA A 145 14.31 -6.83 -0.97
CA ALA A 145 14.85 -7.93 -1.76
C ALA A 145 16.21 -7.55 -2.36
N ASP A 146 16.34 -6.35 -2.92
CA ASP A 146 17.61 -5.80 -3.38
C ASP A 146 18.66 -5.69 -2.24
N ARG A 147 18.24 -5.73 -0.96
CA ARG A 147 19.12 -5.79 0.23
C ARG A 147 19.34 -7.17 0.83
N GLY A 148 18.90 -8.22 0.15
CA GLY A 148 19.18 -9.60 0.55
C GLY A 148 18.14 -10.20 1.49
N TYR A 149 16.97 -9.57 1.65
CA TYR A 149 15.82 -10.28 2.20
C TYR A 149 15.42 -11.43 1.27
N LYS A 150 15.25 -12.62 1.82
CA LYS A 150 15.00 -13.84 1.05
C LYS A 150 13.53 -14.23 1.06
N LEU A 151 12.83 -14.06 2.19
CA LEU A 151 11.44 -14.50 2.34
C LEU A 151 10.51 -13.31 2.56
N PHE A 152 9.43 -13.27 1.79
CA PHE A 152 8.39 -12.26 1.88
C PHE A 152 7.04 -12.95 2.09
N ILE A 153 6.39 -12.68 3.22
CA ILE A 153 5.09 -13.24 3.56
C ILE A 153 4.08 -12.10 3.57
N VAL A 154 3.15 -12.11 2.61
CA VAL A 154 2.05 -11.14 2.54
C VAL A 154 0.80 -11.80 3.09
N LEU A 155 0.33 -11.34 4.26
CA LEU A 155 -0.91 -11.77 4.88
C LEU A 155 -2.06 -10.99 4.25
N ALA A 156 -2.81 -11.64 3.36
CA ALA A 156 -4.04 -11.11 2.80
C ALA A 156 -5.23 -11.46 3.71
N GLY A 157 -6.28 -10.64 3.66
CA GLY A 157 -7.53 -10.86 4.41
C GLY A 157 -8.18 -12.24 4.18
N ILE A 158 -9.28 -12.49 4.89
CA ILE A 158 -10.01 -13.77 4.83
C ILE A 158 -10.66 -14.08 3.47
N HIS A 159 -10.62 -13.17 2.49
CA HIS A 159 -11.25 -13.31 1.19
C HIS A 159 -10.27 -13.84 0.14
N SER A 160 -10.59 -14.99 -0.49
CA SER A 160 -9.73 -15.61 -1.51
C SER A 160 -9.59 -14.76 -2.78
N GLY A 161 -10.66 -14.06 -3.19
CA GLY A 161 -10.63 -13.16 -4.35
C GLY A 161 -9.65 -12.01 -4.19
N LEU A 162 -9.54 -11.49 -2.97
CA LEU A 162 -8.61 -10.42 -2.66
C LEU A 162 -7.16 -10.91 -2.66
N ARG A 163 -6.90 -12.07 -2.02
CA ARG A 163 -5.58 -12.71 -2.07
C ARG A 163 -5.11 -12.86 -3.51
N ARG A 164 -5.97 -13.39 -4.39
CA ARG A 164 -5.67 -13.55 -5.82
C ARG A 164 -5.33 -12.22 -6.50
N LYS A 165 -6.08 -11.15 -6.21
CA LYS A 165 -5.83 -9.82 -6.79
C LYS A 165 -4.48 -9.25 -6.37
N ILE A 166 -4.16 -9.30 -5.08
CA ILE A 166 -2.88 -8.82 -4.54
C ILE A 166 -1.74 -9.69 -5.09
N GLN A 167 -1.90 -11.00 -5.08
CA GLN A 167 -0.93 -11.95 -5.62
C GLN A 167 -0.63 -11.68 -7.10
N ALA A 168 -1.66 -11.63 -7.96
CA ALA A 168 -1.48 -11.35 -9.38
C ALA A 168 -0.75 -10.02 -9.62
N ARG A 169 -1.13 -8.97 -8.88
CA ARG A 169 -0.48 -7.66 -8.98
C ARG A 169 1.00 -7.71 -8.60
N LEU A 170 1.35 -8.37 -7.50
CA LEU A 170 2.75 -8.45 -7.06
C LEU A 170 3.60 -9.32 -7.99
N ILE A 171 3.03 -10.39 -8.54
CA ILE A 171 3.71 -11.23 -9.54
C ILE A 171 4.08 -10.39 -10.76
N GLN A 172 3.11 -9.65 -11.31
CA GLN A 172 3.31 -8.76 -12.46
C GLN A 172 4.37 -7.68 -12.20
N GLN A 173 4.45 -7.20 -10.96
CA GLN A 173 5.31 -6.07 -10.60
C GLN A 173 6.72 -6.48 -10.13
N LEU A 174 6.89 -7.69 -9.59
CA LEU A 174 8.16 -8.12 -8.98
C LEU A 174 8.79 -9.32 -9.68
N ILE A 175 7.99 -10.27 -10.16
CA ILE A 175 8.49 -11.54 -10.69
C ILE A 175 8.56 -11.51 -12.22
N GLU A 176 7.48 -11.15 -12.91
CA GLU A 176 7.46 -11.09 -14.39
C GLU A 176 8.60 -10.23 -14.99
N PRO A 177 8.98 -9.08 -14.40
CA PRO A 177 10.09 -8.28 -14.91
C PRO A 177 11.46 -8.93 -14.66
N ASN A 178 11.56 -9.81 -13.65
CA ASN A 178 12.79 -10.48 -13.26
C ASN A 178 12.54 -11.96 -12.90
N PRO A 179 12.19 -12.84 -13.87
CA PRO A 179 11.72 -14.21 -13.58
C PRO A 179 12.75 -15.08 -12.85
N SER A 180 14.04 -14.80 -13.04
CA SER A 180 15.15 -15.49 -12.37
C SER A 180 15.37 -15.04 -10.92
N MET A 181 14.69 -14.00 -10.46
CA MET A 181 14.83 -13.44 -9.12
C MET A 181 13.67 -13.79 -8.19
N GLY A 182 12.54 -14.27 -8.70
CA GLY A 182 11.35 -14.55 -7.90
C GLY A 182 10.95 -16.02 -7.94
N SER A 183 10.61 -16.58 -6.79
CA SER A 183 9.87 -17.85 -6.71
C SER A 183 8.63 -17.69 -5.83
N GLN A 184 7.60 -18.47 -6.13
CA GLN A 184 6.36 -18.48 -5.37
C GLN A 184 6.17 -19.86 -4.75
N ILE A 185 5.76 -19.88 -3.48
CA ILE A 185 5.40 -21.13 -2.79
C ILE A 185 3.88 -21.36 -2.84
N THR A 186 3.11 -20.28 -2.92
CA THR A 186 1.65 -20.29 -2.90
C THR A 186 1.09 -20.12 -4.31
N ASP A 187 0.16 -20.97 -4.74
CA ASP A 187 -0.56 -20.83 -6.01
C ASP A 187 -1.80 -19.94 -5.84
N LEU A 188 -2.41 -19.47 -6.92
CA LEU A 188 -3.62 -18.63 -6.91
C LEU A 188 -4.86 -19.37 -6.39
N ASP A 189 -4.84 -20.71 -6.42
CA ASP A 189 -5.96 -21.55 -5.96
C ASP A 189 -5.57 -22.55 -4.87
N VAL A 190 -4.27 -22.85 -4.71
CA VAL A 190 -3.76 -23.78 -3.70
C VAL A 190 -2.69 -23.10 -2.86
N ASP A 191 -2.94 -22.97 -1.54
CA ASP A 191 -2.04 -22.23 -0.66
C ASP A 191 -0.62 -22.86 -0.63
N PHE A 192 -0.43 -24.17 -0.87
CA PHE A 192 0.88 -24.82 -1.03
C PHE A 192 0.81 -26.00 -2.00
N ARG A 193 1.70 -26.06 -3.00
CA ARG A 193 1.96 -27.31 -3.74
C ARG A 193 2.79 -28.22 -2.83
N SER A 194 2.16 -29.25 -2.26
CA SER A 194 2.71 -30.10 -1.18
C SER A 194 3.95 -30.95 -1.54
N THR A 195 4.58 -30.78 -2.69
CA THR A 195 5.61 -31.72 -3.21
C THR A 195 7.00 -31.12 -3.44
N ALA A 196 7.19 -29.81 -3.32
CA ALA A 196 8.50 -29.22 -3.55
C ALA A 196 9.37 -29.28 -2.28
N ASN A 197 10.59 -29.81 -2.41
CA ASN A 197 11.58 -29.91 -1.34
C ASN A 197 11.91 -28.51 -0.79
N PRO A 198 11.87 -28.24 0.53
CA PRO A 198 12.25 -26.95 1.11
C PRO A 198 13.58 -26.38 0.63
N ALA A 199 14.55 -27.25 0.32
CA ALA A 199 15.85 -26.87 -0.24
C ALA A 199 15.73 -26.16 -1.59
N SER A 200 14.69 -26.42 -2.39
CA SER A 200 14.50 -25.76 -3.68
C SER A 200 14.18 -24.27 -3.56
N PHE A 201 13.64 -23.83 -2.41
CA PHE A 201 13.31 -22.42 -2.14
C PHE A 201 14.30 -21.78 -1.18
N PHE A 202 14.67 -22.48 -0.12
CA PHE A 202 15.46 -21.90 0.98
C PHE A 202 16.93 -22.31 0.96
N GLY A 203 17.29 -23.35 0.22
CA GLY A 203 18.67 -23.84 0.13
C GLY A 203 19.66 -22.78 -0.37
N LYS A 204 20.94 -22.95 -0.03
CA LYS A 204 22.03 -22.01 -0.37
C LYS A 204 22.24 -21.82 -1.88
N SER A 205 21.90 -22.84 -2.67
CA SER A 205 21.98 -22.78 -4.14
C SER A 205 20.84 -21.96 -4.76
N ASN A 206 19.71 -21.81 -4.07
CA ASN A 206 18.61 -20.96 -4.52
C ASN A 206 18.95 -19.49 -4.22
N LYS A 207 19.01 -18.69 -5.29
CA LYS A 207 19.26 -17.24 -5.25
C LYS A 207 17.99 -16.41 -5.43
N THR A 208 16.81 -17.03 -5.48
CA THR A 208 15.54 -16.33 -5.70
C THR A 208 14.98 -15.80 -4.39
N HIS A 209 14.24 -14.71 -4.49
CA HIS A 209 13.39 -14.18 -3.44
C HIS A 209 12.08 -14.97 -3.43
N VAL A 210 11.71 -15.46 -2.27
CA VAL A 210 10.57 -16.33 -2.05
C VAL A 210 9.38 -15.47 -1.62
N LEU A 211 8.32 -15.48 -2.42
CA LEU A 211 7.07 -14.77 -2.16
C LEU A 211 5.98 -15.77 -1.72
N CYS A 212 5.33 -15.46 -0.61
CA CYS A 212 4.27 -16.26 -0.02
C CYS A 212 3.03 -15.38 0.21
N PHE A 213 1.92 -15.72 -0.44
CA PHE A 213 0.64 -15.03 -0.30
C PHE A 213 -0.30 -15.85 0.56
N VAL A 214 -0.56 -15.36 1.76
CA VAL A 214 -1.19 -16.14 2.82
C VAL A 214 -2.55 -15.58 3.14
N LYS A 215 -3.57 -16.44 3.10
CA LYS A 215 -4.89 -16.12 3.66
C LYS A 215 -4.80 -16.09 5.19
N LYS A 216 -5.25 -15.01 5.83
CA LYS A 216 -5.41 -14.88 7.31
C LYS A 216 -6.51 -15.80 7.87
N ASN A 217 -6.32 -17.09 7.73
CA ASN A 217 -7.26 -18.12 8.14
C ASN A 217 -6.51 -19.15 8.99
N ALA A 218 -7.02 -19.46 10.19
CA ALA A 218 -6.29 -20.28 11.16
C ALA A 218 -5.83 -21.64 10.59
N PRO A 219 -6.67 -22.43 9.89
CA PRO A 219 -6.21 -23.60 9.14
C PRO A 219 -5.05 -23.36 8.17
N VAL A 220 -5.10 -22.28 7.37
CA VAL A 220 -4.06 -21.93 6.40
C VAL A 220 -2.76 -21.54 7.12
N LEU A 221 -2.86 -20.70 8.15
CA LEU A 221 -1.72 -20.28 8.96
C LEU A 221 -1.03 -21.46 9.65
N ARG A 222 -1.80 -22.43 10.17
CA ARG A 222 -1.25 -23.66 10.74
C ARG A 222 -0.48 -24.49 9.70
N LYS A 223 -0.98 -24.58 8.46
CA LYS A 223 -0.28 -25.27 7.37
C LYS A 223 1.05 -24.60 7.02
N ILE A 224 1.06 -23.26 6.95
CA ILE A 224 2.28 -22.49 6.70
C ILE A 224 3.28 -22.71 7.82
N PHE A 225 2.83 -22.61 9.07
CA PHE A 225 3.69 -22.80 10.22
C PHE A 225 4.32 -24.19 10.24
N ALA A 226 3.53 -25.23 9.99
CA ALA A 226 4.04 -26.60 9.88
C ALA A 226 5.10 -26.73 8.77
N ARG A 227 4.84 -26.14 7.59
CA ARG A 227 5.78 -26.20 6.44
C ARG A 227 7.06 -25.41 6.66
N LEU A 228 6.99 -24.28 7.35
CA LEU A 228 8.19 -23.55 7.76
C LEU A 228 8.96 -24.34 8.82
N GLY A 229 8.27 -25.08 9.70
CA GLY A 229 8.88 -26.04 10.62
C GLY A 229 9.65 -27.13 9.89
N ASP A 230 9.07 -27.74 8.84
CA ASP A 230 9.75 -28.73 8.00
C ASP A 230 11.00 -28.17 7.30
N ALA A 231 11.08 -26.85 7.14
CA ALA A 231 12.18 -26.14 6.50
C ALA A 231 13.16 -25.49 7.48
N GLN A 232 13.02 -25.71 8.79
CA GLN A 232 13.73 -24.97 9.84
C GLN A 232 15.25 -24.89 9.63
N ASP A 233 15.87 -25.99 9.20
CA ASP A 233 17.31 -26.08 8.94
C ASP A 233 17.80 -25.11 7.83
N TYR A 234 16.91 -24.73 6.91
CA TYR A 234 17.19 -23.79 5.83
C TYR A 234 16.80 -22.34 6.18
N LEU A 235 16.02 -22.14 7.25
CA LEU A 235 15.48 -20.83 7.61
C LEU A 235 16.38 -20.04 8.58
N ALA A 236 17.38 -20.67 9.19
CA ALA A 236 18.28 -20.01 10.14
C ALA A 236 18.97 -18.76 9.56
N ASP A 237 19.38 -18.81 8.29
CA ASP A 237 20.01 -17.69 7.56
C ASP A 237 19.00 -16.91 6.68
N CYS A 238 17.70 -17.20 6.81
CA CYS A 238 16.66 -16.65 5.94
C CYS A 238 16.04 -15.38 6.54
N HIS A 239 16.39 -14.24 5.96
CA HIS A 239 15.82 -12.96 6.36
C HIS A 239 14.42 -12.79 5.79
N ALA A 240 13.43 -12.72 6.69
CA ALA A 240 12.03 -12.67 6.35
C ALA A 240 11.42 -11.28 6.62
N LEU A 241 10.57 -10.83 5.70
CA LEU A 241 9.69 -9.67 5.87
C LEU A 241 8.24 -10.15 5.84
N ILE A 242 7.49 -9.89 6.91
CA ILE A 242 6.06 -10.20 6.99
C ILE A 242 5.30 -8.88 6.84
N ILE A 243 4.39 -8.85 5.87
CA ILE A 243 3.53 -7.70 5.57
C ILE A 243 2.10 -8.09 5.88
N ASP A 244 1.51 -7.34 6.80
CA ASP A 244 0.16 -7.54 7.26
C ASP A 244 -0.77 -6.51 6.61
N ASP A 245 -1.39 -6.84 5.47
CA ASP A 245 -2.25 -5.91 4.74
C ASP A 245 -3.70 -6.01 5.27
N GLU A 246 -4.12 -5.02 6.05
CA GLU A 246 -5.47 -4.88 6.64
C GLU A 246 -6.41 -3.98 5.82
N VAL A 247 -6.07 -3.69 4.56
CA VAL A 247 -6.68 -2.57 3.81
C VAL A 247 -8.05 -2.91 3.23
N ASP A 248 -8.35 -4.19 3.03
CA ASP A 248 -9.49 -4.59 2.21
C ASP A 248 -10.77 -4.92 2.98
N GLN A 249 -10.78 -4.77 4.30
CA GLN A 249 -12.02 -4.89 5.08
C GLN A 249 -12.94 -3.66 4.93
N ALA A 250 -12.45 -2.55 4.36
CA ALA A 250 -13.23 -1.30 4.26
C ALA A 250 -13.50 -0.84 2.81
N THR A 251 -12.98 -1.53 1.78
CA THR A 251 -13.19 -1.15 0.36
C THR A 251 -14.31 -1.97 -0.31
N VAL A 252 -15.14 -2.65 0.48
CA VAL A 252 -16.34 -3.32 -0.04
C VAL A 252 -17.48 -2.29 -0.05
N THR A 253 -17.81 -1.84 -1.27
CA THR A 253 -19.02 -1.06 -1.67
C THR A 253 -18.89 0.46 -1.71
N ALA A 254 -18.18 0.96 -2.73
CA ALA A 254 -18.63 2.17 -3.43
C ALA A 254 -18.87 1.81 -4.91
N SER A 255 -19.70 0.80 -5.15
CA SER A 255 -20.31 0.61 -6.48
C SER A 255 -21.18 1.84 -6.75
N ARG A 256 -21.00 2.45 -7.93
CA ARG A 256 -21.65 3.67 -8.43
C ARG A 256 -23.20 3.65 -8.48
N ASP A 257 -23.87 2.65 -7.93
CA ASP A 257 -25.32 2.46 -8.01
C ASP A 257 -26.12 2.89 -6.76
N ASN A 258 -25.47 3.17 -5.62
CA ASN A 258 -26.21 3.53 -4.39
C ASN A 258 -26.41 5.04 -4.17
N LEU A 259 -25.83 5.91 -5.01
CA LEU A 259 -26.05 7.36 -4.89
C LEU A 259 -27.45 7.80 -5.39
N HIS A 260 -28.16 6.95 -6.15
CA HIS A 260 -29.51 7.24 -6.64
C HIS A 260 -30.67 6.73 -5.76
N LYS A 261 -30.39 6.03 -4.65
CA LYS A 261 -31.45 5.45 -3.80
C LYS A 261 -31.62 6.09 -2.42
N LEU A 262 -30.74 7.01 -2.01
CA LEU A 262 -30.93 7.77 -0.77
C LEU A 262 -31.80 9.03 -0.94
N ASP A 263 -32.16 9.42 -2.16
CA ASP A 263 -32.84 10.69 -2.44
C ASP A 263 -34.39 10.59 -2.59
N ARG A 264 -35.01 9.48 -2.14
CA ARG A 264 -36.47 9.28 -2.34
C ARG A 264 -37.27 8.72 -1.17
N ARG A 265 -36.82 8.84 0.08
CA ARG A 265 -37.68 8.51 1.24
C ARG A 265 -37.49 9.47 2.42
N ARG A 266 -38.25 10.57 2.39
CA ARG A 266 -39.04 11.12 3.52
C ARG A 266 -39.76 12.41 3.08
N PRO A 267 -41.09 12.42 2.94
CA PRO A 267 -41.86 13.64 3.16
C PRO A 267 -42.00 13.83 4.68
N LEU A 268 -41.49 14.96 5.20
CA LEU A 268 -41.83 15.47 6.52
C LEU A 268 -42.73 16.69 6.34
N ALA A 269 -44.02 16.49 6.58
CA ALA A 269 -45.01 17.48 6.97
C ALA A 269 -46.26 16.68 7.38
N GLY A 270 -46.95 16.90 8.49
CA GLY A 270 -46.87 17.89 9.54
C GLY A 270 -48.09 17.61 10.43
N GLY A 271 -47.89 17.56 11.75
CA GLY A 271 -48.97 17.38 12.71
C GLY A 271 -48.88 18.49 13.73
N LEU A 272 -49.88 19.39 13.65
CA LEU A 272 -50.28 20.46 14.57
C LEU A 272 -49.31 21.64 14.76
#